data_AF-A0A0E3BQ14-F1
#
_entry.id   AF-A0A0E3BQ14-F1
#
_cell.length_a   1.000
_cell.length_b   1.000
_cell.length_c   1.000
_cell.angle_alpha   90.00
_cell.angle_beta   90.00
_cell.angle_gamma   90.00
#
_symmetry.space_group_name_H-M   'P 1'
#
loop_
_entity.id
_entity.type
_entity.pdbx_description
1 polymer ?
#
loop_
_entity_poly.entity_id
_entity_poly.type
_entity_poly.pdbx_seq_one_letter_code
_entity_poly.pdbx_strand_id
1 'polypeptide(L)'
;MKKEIQNIAVVPVILRDIKDYVFDLCNVRILNFQMENESLEYGASTFNIGNLKITFRLAKITPTKIGQFVTLWKRNSEGHIRPFDIHDLTDYVIIGAKDKNLSGQFIFPKRILCDRGIISDKKEGKKVLEFILHGIFRIINRLNGRRNGN
;
A
#
# COMPACT_ATOMS: atom_id res chain seq x y z
N MET A 1 9.88 -25.00 0.44
CA MET A 1 9.16 -24.91 -0.86
C MET A 1 8.55 -23.54 -1.00
N LYS A 2 9.00 -22.73 -1.96
CA LYS A 2 8.38 -21.43 -2.31
C LYS A 2 7.10 -21.73 -3.08
N LYS A 3 5.94 -21.32 -2.57
CA LYS A 3 4.66 -21.48 -3.27
C LYS A 3 4.45 -20.25 -4.17
N GLU A 4 4.38 -20.47 -5.48
CA GLU A 4 3.88 -19.49 -6.45
C GLU A 4 2.38 -19.22 -6.17
N ILE A 5 1.81 -18.16 -6.73
CA ILE A 5 0.39 -17.81 -6.51
C ILE A 5 -0.50 -18.98 -6.94
N GLN A 6 -1.03 -19.74 -5.97
CA GLN A 6 -1.84 -20.94 -6.23
C GLN A 6 -3.34 -20.63 -6.34
N ASN A 7 -3.77 -19.36 -6.34
CA ASN A 7 -5.20 -19.05 -6.50
C ASN A 7 -5.45 -17.64 -7.06
N ILE A 8 -5.68 -17.56 -8.37
CA ILE A 8 -5.90 -16.32 -9.13
C ILE A 8 -7.20 -15.60 -8.69
N ALA A 9 -8.21 -16.35 -8.24
CA ALA A 9 -9.53 -15.83 -7.87
C ALA A 9 -9.52 -14.89 -6.65
N VAL A 10 -8.50 -14.97 -5.78
CA VAL A 10 -8.41 -14.20 -4.52
C VAL A 10 -7.49 -12.98 -4.66
N VAL A 11 -6.82 -12.81 -5.81
CA VAL A 11 -5.90 -11.70 -6.06
C VAL A 11 -6.68 -10.46 -6.49
N PRO A 12 -6.42 -9.27 -5.91
CA PRO A 12 -7.00 -8.01 -6.38
C PRO A 12 -6.81 -7.86 -7.89
N VAL A 13 -7.87 -7.53 -8.63
CA VAL A 13 -7.85 -7.47 -10.11
C VAL A 13 -6.69 -6.61 -10.62
N ILE A 14 -6.46 -5.45 -10.02
CA ILE A 14 -5.35 -4.58 -10.40
C ILE A 14 -3.97 -5.23 -10.20
N LEU A 15 -3.78 -6.02 -9.14
CA LEU A 15 -2.52 -6.72 -8.89
C LEU A 15 -2.32 -7.85 -9.91
N ARG A 16 -3.41 -8.49 -10.34
CA ARG A 16 -3.39 -9.46 -11.44
C ARG A 16 -2.99 -8.78 -12.76
N ASP A 17 -3.62 -7.66 -13.10
CA ASP A 17 -3.30 -6.91 -14.31
C ASP A 17 -1.82 -6.48 -14.31
N ILE A 18 -1.34 -5.90 -13.21
CA ILE A 18 0.07 -5.50 -13.08
C ILE A 18 1.00 -6.70 -13.19
N LYS A 19 0.64 -7.83 -12.57
CA LYS A 19 1.45 -9.04 -12.66
C LYS A 19 1.59 -9.46 -14.12
N ASP A 20 0.48 -9.59 -14.83
CA ASP A 20 0.46 -10.14 -16.19
C ASP A 20 1.10 -9.18 -17.21
N TYR A 21 0.88 -7.86 -17.07
CA TYR A 21 1.38 -6.86 -18.02
C TYR A 21 2.73 -6.24 -17.66
N VAL A 22 3.23 -6.39 -16.43
CA VAL A 22 4.50 -5.79 -15.99
C VAL A 22 5.43 -6.82 -15.40
N PHE A 23 5.01 -7.56 -14.39
CA PHE A 23 5.92 -8.46 -13.69
C PHE A 23 6.34 -9.66 -14.52
N ASP A 24 5.39 -10.32 -15.20
CA ASP A 24 5.69 -11.49 -16.03
C ASP A 24 6.59 -11.12 -17.21
N LEU A 25 6.35 -9.96 -17.85
CA LEU A 25 7.20 -9.44 -18.94
C LEU A 25 8.63 -9.12 -18.46
N CYS A 26 8.77 -8.71 -17.19
CA CYS A 26 10.06 -8.44 -16.56
C CYS A 26 10.66 -9.66 -15.85
N ASN A 27 10.06 -10.85 -15.99
CA ASN A 27 10.45 -12.08 -15.29
C ASN A 27 10.51 -11.94 -13.75
N VAL A 28 9.65 -11.08 -13.20
CA VAL A 28 9.48 -10.84 -11.77
C VAL A 28 8.43 -11.81 -11.23
N ARG A 29 8.81 -12.64 -10.27
CA ARG A 29 7.91 -13.62 -9.65
C ARG A 29 7.38 -13.15 -8.31
N ILE A 30 6.06 -13.25 -8.13
CA ILE A 30 5.39 -13.12 -6.85
C ILE A 30 5.35 -14.48 -6.15
N LEU A 31 5.82 -14.53 -4.91
CA LEU A 31 5.90 -15.72 -4.09
C LEU A 31 5.21 -15.50 -2.75
N ASN A 32 4.75 -16.57 -2.10
CA ASN A 32 4.19 -16.53 -0.75
C ASN A 32 3.07 -15.48 -0.59
N PHE A 33 2.19 -15.37 -1.58
CA PHE A 33 1.07 -14.43 -1.56
C PHE A 33 0.07 -14.80 -0.45
N GLN A 34 -0.26 -13.81 0.38
CA GLN A 34 -1.21 -13.92 1.48
C GLN A 34 -2.14 -12.70 1.49
N MET A 35 -3.44 -12.93 1.55
CA MET A 35 -4.42 -11.86 1.78
C MET A 35 -4.60 -11.62 3.28
N GLU A 36 -4.83 -10.37 3.63
CA GLU A 36 -5.16 -9.97 4.99
C GLU A 36 -6.69 -9.88 5.13
N ASN A 37 -7.27 -10.78 5.91
CA ASN A 37 -8.73 -10.88 6.10
C ASN A 37 -9.35 -9.59 6.66
N GLU A 38 -8.59 -8.82 7.44
CA GLU A 38 -9.09 -7.65 8.15
C GLU A 38 -9.20 -6.39 7.28
N SER A 39 -8.53 -6.36 6.13
CA SER A 39 -8.51 -5.23 5.20
C SER A 39 -8.75 -5.69 3.75
N LEU A 40 -9.56 -6.75 3.59
CA LEU A 40 -9.99 -7.29 2.30
C LEU A 40 -10.56 -6.22 1.38
N GLU A 41 -11.30 -5.26 1.96
CA GLU A 41 -11.91 -4.18 1.22
C GLU A 41 -10.88 -3.25 0.53
N TYR A 42 -9.63 -3.20 1.04
CA TYR A 42 -8.49 -2.49 0.46
C TYR A 42 -7.55 -3.45 -0.28
N GLY A 43 -7.97 -4.67 -0.61
CA GLY A 43 -7.12 -5.67 -1.28
C GLY A 43 -5.82 -5.96 -0.51
N ALA A 44 -5.84 -5.78 0.82
CA ALA A 44 -4.66 -5.89 1.64
C ALA A 44 -4.03 -7.27 1.50
N SER A 45 -2.78 -7.29 1.06
CA SER A 45 -2.03 -8.53 0.84
C SER A 45 -0.56 -8.32 1.11
N THR A 46 0.13 -9.41 1.41
CA THR A 46 1.58 -9.47 1.52
C THR A 46 2.11 -10.57 0.63
N PHE A 47 3.29 -10.35 0.06
CA PHE A 47 3.96 -11.33 -0.78
C PHE A 47 5.45 -11.01 -0.90
N ASN A 48 6.20 -11.90 -1.53
CA ASN A 48 7.62 -11.72 -1.75
C ASN A 48 7.90 -11.54 -3.24
N ILE A 49 8.79 -10.60 -3.57
CA ILE A 49 9.45 -10.51 -4.87
C ILE A 49 10.93 -10.79 -4.66
N GLY A 50 11.42 -11.91 -5.18
CA GLY A 50 12.76 -12.39 -4.85
C GLY A 50 12.93 -12.61 -3.34
N ASN A 51 13.81 -11.82 -2.72
CA ASN A 51 14.04 -11.83 -1.26
C ASN A 51 13.39 -10.63 -0.54
N LEU A 52 12.71 -9.74 -1.29
CA LEU A 52 12.06 -8.56 -0.74
C LEU A 52 10.64 -8.89 -0.30
N LYS A 53 10.26 -8.43 0.88
CA LYS A 53 8.90 -8.54 1.41
C LYS A 53 8.09 -7.31 1.04
N ILE A 54 6.92 -7.55 0.45
CA ILE A 54 6.05 -6.55 -0.13
C ILE A 54 4.73 -6.53 0.62
N THR A 55 4.29 -5.33 1.00
CA THR A 55 2.93 -5.09 1.48
C THR A 55 2.15 -4.35 0.41
N PHE A 56 1.06 -4.94 -0.06
CA PHE A 56 0.20 -4.37 -1.08
C PHE A 56 -1.11 -3.85 -0.48
N ARG A 57 -1.54 -2.70 -0.99
CA ARG A 57 -2.83 -2.08 -0.66
C ARG A 57 -3.46 -1.49 -1.92
N LEU A 58 -4.78 -1.39 -1.93
CA LEU A 58 -5.57 -0.72 -2.96
C LEU A 58 -6.07 0.62 -2.41
N ALA A 59 -5.77 1.70 -3.11
CA ALA A 59 -6.35 3.00 -2.80
C ALA A 59 -7.81 3.08 -3.28
N LYS A 60 -8.64 3.80 -2.52
CA LYS A 60 -10.06 4.01 -2.82
C LYS A 60 -10.36 5.47 -3.08
N ILE A 61 -11.19 5.74 -4.08
CA ILE A 61 -11.77 7.06 -4.28
C ILE A 61 -12.85 7.27 -3.21
N THR A 62 -12.80 8.40 -2.52
CA THR A 62 -13.85 8.82 -1.60
C THR A 62 -14.69 9.93 -2.24
N PRO A 63 -16.03 9.86 -2.27
CA PRO A 63 -16.85 10.89 -2.91
C PRO A 63 -16.66 12.30 -2.32
N THR A 64 -16.31 12.37 -1.04
CA THR A 64 -16.28 13.61 -0.26
C THR A 64 -14.93 14.33 -0.25
N LYS A 65 -13.88 13.73 -0.81
CA LYS A 65 -12.54 14.32 -0.86
C LYS A 65 -11.87 14.06 -2.20
N ILE A 66 -11.20 15.08 -2.73
CA ILE A 66 -10.42 14.96 -3.96
C ILE A 66 -9.20 14.08 -3.68
N GLY A 67 -9.11 12.94 -4.39
CA GLY A 67 -7.98 12.01 -4.28
C GLY A 67 -8.41 10.56 -4.07
N GLN A 68 -7.40 9.70 -3.93
CA GLN A 68 -7.53 8.31 -3.51
C GLN A 68 -6.89 8.12 -2.14
N PHE A 69 -7.56 7.38 -1.28
CA PHE A 69 -7.17 7.18 0.10
C PHE A 69 -6.82 5.73 0.32
N VAL A 70 -5.75 5.49 1.06
CA VAL A 70 -5.36 4.14 1.47
C VAL A 70 -4.98 4.15 2.94
N THR A 71 -5.38 3.09 3.62
CA THR A 71 -5.04 2.88 5.02
C THR A 71 -3.83 1.96 5.10
N LEU A 72 -2.88 2.33 5.96
CA LEU A 72 -1.67 1.55 6.20
C LEU A 72 -1.50 1.38 7.71
N TRP A 73 -2.15 0.35 8.24
CA TRP A 73 -2.11 -0.03 9.65
C TRP A 73 -2.14 -1.55 9.77
N LYS A 74 -1.80 -2.03 10.96
CA LYS A 74 -1.84 -3.43 11.39
C LYS A 74 -2.51 -3.52 12.77
N ARG A 75 -3.02 -4.68 13.16
CA ARG A 75 -3.38 -4.95 14.56
C ARG A 75 -2.18 -5.55 15.30
N ASN A 76 -1.99 -5.14 16.55
CA ASN A 76 -1.05 -5.84 17.44
C ASN A 76 -1.70 -7.13 17.99
N SER A 77 -0.96 -7.90 18.77
CA SER A 77 -1.45 -9.13 19.43
C SER A 77 -2.66 -8.93 20.34
N GLU A 78 -2.90 -7.70 20.79
CA GLU A 78 -4.05 -7.31 21.63
C GLU A 78 -5.25 -6.84 20.79
N GLY A 79 -5.13 -6.84 19.46
CA GLY A 79 -6.17 -6.38 18.55
C GLY A 79 -6.22 -4.86 18.36
N HIS A 80 -5.31 -4.07 18.91
CA HIS A 80 -5.29 -2.61 18.74
C HIS A 80 -4.71 -2.19 17.38
N ILE A 81 -5.36 -1.24 16.71
CA ILE A 81 -4.91 -0.66 15.44
C ILE A 81 -3.68 0.22 15.68
N ARG A 82 -2.55 -0.17 15.06
CA ARG A 82 -1.29 0.56 15.11
C ARG A 82 -0.77 0.82 13.69
N PRO A 83 -0.06 1.94 13.49
CA PRO A 83 0.69 2.13 12.26
C PRO A 83 1.72 1.00 12.09
N PHE A 84 2.18 0.82 10.85
CA PHE A 84 3.38 0.03 10.60
C PHE A 84 4.58 0.67 11.30
N ASP A 85 5.56 -0.16 11.61
CA ASP A 85 6.80 0.18 12.28
C ASP A 85 8.00 -0.14 11.38
N ILE A 86 9.12 0.58 11.55
CA ILE A 86 10.36 0.34 10.81
C ILE A 86 10.98 -1.02 11.16
N HIS A 87 10.55 -1.66 12.24
CA HIS A 87 10.94 -3.03 12.54
C HIS A 87 10.01 -4.06 11.90
N ASP A 88 8.94 -3.63 11.23
CA ASP A 88 8.11 -4.55 10.46
C ASP A 88 8.84 -5.13 9.26
N LEU A 89 8.44 -6.37 8.97
CA LEU A 89 8.99 -7.25 7.94
C LEU A 89 8.54 -6.84 6.52
N THR A 90 8.41 -5.56 6.23
CA THR A 90 8.07 -5.06 4.88
C THR A 90 9.23 -4.21 4.37
N ASP A 91 9.75 -4.52 3.20
CA ASP A 91 10.80 -3.74 2.54
C ASP A 91 10.19 -2.63 1.66
N TYR A 92 9.09 -2.96 0.98
CA TYR A 92 8.36 -2.05 0.09
C TYR A 92 6.86 -2.13 0.31
N VAL A 93 6.20 -0.97 0.21
CA VAL A 93 4.75 -0.89 0.13
C VAL A 93 4.36 -0.56 -1.30
N ILE A 94 3.52 -1.40 -1.90
CA ILE A 94 2.93 -1.18 -3.21
C ILE A 94 1.48 -0.74 -3.03
N ILE A 95 1.11 0.38 -3.63
CA ILE A 95 -0.25 0.91 -3.60
C ILE A 95 -0.79 0.88 -5.01
N GLY A 96 -1.74 -0.02 -5.27
CA GLY A 96 -2.53 -0.01 -6.49
C GLY A 96 -3.55 1.13 -6.45
N ALA A 97 -3.76 1.79 -7.57
CA ALA A 97 -4.76 2.84 -7.73
C ALA A 97 -5.55 2.63 -9.03
N LYS A 98 -6.86 2.83 -8.97
CA LYS A 98 -7.74 2.71 -10.13
C LYS A 98 -8.75 3.85 -10.15
N ASP A 99 -8.92 4.48 -11.29
CA ASP A 99 -9.97 5.47 -11.55
C ASP A 99 -10.55 5.24 -12.96
N LYS A 100 -11.79 4.74 -13.01
CA LYS A 100 -12.47 4.36 -14.26
C LYS A 100 -11.59 3.44 -15.12
N ASN A 101 -11.09 3.97 -16.25
CA ASN A 101 -10.28 3.27 -17.23
C ASN A 101 -8.77 3.44 -17.00
N LEU A 102 -8.38 4.21 -15.99
CA LEU A 102 -6.99 4.42 -15.61
C LEU A 102 -6.64 3.53 -14.42
N SER A 103 -5.50 2.86 -14.49
CA SER A 103 -4.93 2.11 -13.38
C SER A 103 -3.43 2.35 -13.30
N GLY A 104 -2.88 2.19 -12.10
CA GLY A 104 -1.46 2.34 -11.87
C GLY A 104 -1.06 1.81 -10.50
N GLN A 105 0.24 1.87 -10.23
CA GLN A 105 0.79 1.52 -8.93
C GLN A 105 1.85 2.50 -8.48
N PHE A 106 1.97 2.62 -7.16
CA PHE A 106 3.06 3.33 -6.51
C PHE A 106 3.87 2.35 -5.68
N ILE A 107 5.19 2.45 -5.75
CA ILE A 107 6.10 1.58 -5.00
C ILE A 107 6.93 2.47 -4.08
N PHE A 108 6.83 2.24 -2.78
CA PHE A 108 7.52 3.03 -1.77
C PHE A 108 8.50 2.15 -0.99
N PRO A 109 9.81 2.47 -1.02
CA PRO A 109 10.74 1.88 -0.08
C PRO A 109 10.33 2.27 1.35
N LYS A 110 10.42 1.32 2.28
CA LYS A 110 10.12 1.55 3.70
C LYS A 110 10.81 2.77 4.29
N ARG A 111 12.07 3.04 3.90
CA ARG A 111 12.82 4.22 4.35
C ARG A 111 12.10 5.53 4.00
N ILE A 112 11.59 5.65 2.77
CA ILE A 112 10.85 6.85 2.33
C ILE A 112 9.56 7.01 3.14
N LEU A 113 8.89 5.91 3.48
CA LEU A 113 7.69 5.95 4.32
C LEU A 113 8.03 6.41 5.75
N CYS A 114 9.14 5.94 6.32
CA CYS A 114 9.63 6.38 7.62
C CYS A 114 10.01 7.87 7.61
N ASP A 115 10.79 8.33 6.63
CA ASP A 115 11.21 9.72 6.49
C ASP A 115 10.02 10.68 6.35
N ARG A 116 8.91 10.19 5.79
CA ARG A 116 7.64 10.92 5.63
C ARG A 116 6.70 10.81 6.85
N GLY A 117 7.10 10.10 7.91
CA GLY A 117 6.32 9.90 9.13
C GLY A 117 5.09 9.00 8.95
N ILE A 118 5.11 8.14 7.93
CA ILE A 118 4.03 7.22 7.59
C ILE A 118 4.17 5.94 8.43
N ILE A 119 5.37 5.40 8.45
CA ILE A 119 5.74 4.26 9.30
C ILE A 119 6.45 4.81 10.54
N SER A 120 6.14 4.24 11.72
CA SER A 120 6.77 4.60 12.99
C SER A 120 8.21 4.11 13.05
N ASP A 121 9.09 4.87 13.70
CA ASP A 121 10.43 4.42 14.11
C ASP A 121 10.62 4.76 15.60
N LYS A 122 10.68 6.06 15.93
CA LYS A 122 10.77 6.58 17.31
C LYS A 122 9.67 7.57 17.69
N LYS A 123 8.83 7.96 16.73
CA LYS A 123 7.68 8.87 16.87
C LYS A 123 6.43 8.16 16.35
N GLU A 124 5.25 8.54 16.83
CA GLU A 124 3.98 7.99 16.35
C GLU A 124 3.84 8.19 14.83
N GLY A 125 3.82 7.09 14.07
CA GLY A 125 3.55 7.07 12.64
C GLY A 125 2.08 7.29 12.31
N LYS A 126 1.80 7.65 11.06
CA LYS A 126 0.42 7.89 10.57
C LYS A 126 -0.25 6.61 10.11
N LYS A 127 -1.55 6.48 10.42
CA LYS A 127 -2.37 5.30 10.06
C LYS A 127 -3.01 5.39 8.67
N VAL A 128 -3.08 6.59 8.10
CA VAL A 128 -3.80 6.88 6.84
C VAL A 128 -2.90 7.68 5.92
N LEU A 129 -2.92 7.30 4.64
CA LEU A 129 -2.27 7.98 3.55
C LEU A 129 -3.30 8.52 2.56
N GLU A 130 -3.06 9.76 2.13
CA GLU A 130 -3.83 10.43 1.10
C GLU A 130 -2.96 10.56 -0.14
N PHE A 131 -3.45 10.03 -1.26
CA PHE A 131 -2.85 10.15 -2.58
C PHE A 131 -3.77 11.00 -3.44
N ILE A 132 -3.23 11.90 -4.26
CA ILE A 132 -4.04 12.57 -5.27
C ILE A 132 -3.49 12.17 -6.64
N LEU A 133 -4.28 11.42 -7.40
CA LEU A 133 -4.02 11.22 -8.83
C LEU A 133 -4.49 12.47 -9.58
N HIS A 134 -3.58 13.44 -9.74
CA HIS A 134 -3.61 14.28 -10.92
C HIS A 134 -2.90 13.51 -12.05
N GLY A 135 -3.24 13.80 -13.31
CA GLY A 135 -2.55 13.24 -14.49
C GLY A 135 -1.02 13.44 -14.52
N ILE A 136 -0.46 14.13 -13.51
CA ILE A 136 0.92 14.04 -13.05
C ILE A 136 0.90 13.68 -11.55
N PHE A 137 1.55 12.56 -11.22
CA PHE A 137 1.60 11.92 -9.89
C PHE A 137 2.13 12.86 -8.79
N ARG A 138 1.37 13.08 -7.70
CA ARG A 138 1.83 13.89 -6.55
C ARG A 138 1.41 13.29 -5.20
N ILE A 139 2.40 13.05 -4.33
CA ILE A 139 2.17 12.76 -2.90
C ILE A 139 1.84 14.09 -2.21
N ILE A 140 0.62 14.24 -1.67
CA ILE A 140 0.25 15.44 -0.91
C ILE A 140 0.39 15.15 0.58
N ASN A 141 1.48 15.66 1.17
CA ASN A 141 1.59 15.76 2.61
C ASN A 141 0.82 17.00 3.08
N ARG A 142 -0.44 16.86 3.47
CA ARG A 142 -1.09 17.94 4.23
C ARG A 142 -0.59 17.86 5.67
N LEU A 143 0.35 18.73 6.02
CA LEU A 143 0.62 19.06 7.42
C LEU A 143 -0.67 19.67 7.96
N ASN A 144 -1.22 19.10 9.03
CA ASN A 144 -2.24 19.78 9.83
C ASN A 144 -1.59 20.99 10.51
N GLY A 145 -1.41 22.06 9.75
CA GLY A 145 -1.22 23.40 10.27
C GLY A 145 -2.57 24.08 10.24
N ARG A 146 -3.24 24.15 11.39
CA ARG A 146 -4.18 25.24 11.65
C ARG A 146 -3.42 26.54 11.35
N ARG A 147 -3.78 27.24 10.28
CA ARG A 147 -3.51 28.68 10.20
C ARG A 147 -4.58 29.35 11.05
N ASN A 148 -4.22 29.66 12.29
CA ASN A 148 -4.78 30.81 12.99
C ASN A 148 -4.08 32.07 12.45
N GLY A 149 -4.84 33.16 12.34
CA GLY A 149 -4.39 34.54 12.07
C GLY A 149 -4.41 34.90 10.58
N ASN A 150 -4.98 36.02 10.14
CA ASN A 150 -5.68 37.15 10.76
C ASN A 150 -6.78 37.63 9.80
#